data_AF-A0A9R0QB76-F1
#
_entry.id   AF-A0A9R0QB76-F1
#
_cell.length_a   1.000
_cell.length_b   1.000
_cell.length_c   1.000
_cell.angle_alpha   90.00
_cell.angle_beta   90.00
_cell.angle_gamma   90.00
#
_symmetry.space_group_name_H-M   'P 1'
#
loop_
_entity.id
_entity.type
_entity.pdbx_description
1 polymer ?
#
loop_
_entity_poly.entity_id
_entity_poly.type
_entity_poly.pdbx_seq_one_letter_code
_entity_poly.pdbx_strand_id
1 'polypeptide(L)'
;MHAITRMVGPARCATFKMQMTSVTFLYTRYKKMEACITPIPEGAQQLQKFPKRLFAVPPRILEGTPGVTEEVYEEDKKLWKKHVDTYKRVNKLIGKSRYRNIMDMNAGLGSFAAVLDSPGSWVMNVVPTISERNTLGIIYERGLIGIYHDWCEAFSTYPRTYDLIHASGVFSLYQNKCDLEDILLEMDRILRPEGTVILRDNVEVLNKVRRTVTGMRWKSKLLDHEDGPLVPEKLLIAVKTYWVGREEGSSS
;
A
#
# COMPACT_ATOMS: atom_id res chain seq x y z
N MET A 1 -15.87 6.34 14.88
CA MET A 1 -16.69 6.27 13.66
C MET A 1 -15.76 6.30 12.47
N HIS A 2 -15.40 5.14 11.93
CA HIS A 2 -14.56 5.05 10.74
C HIS A 2 -15.46 5.13 9.49
N ALA A 3 -15.29 6.19 8.70
CA ALA A 3 -15.94 6.33 7.41
C ALA A 3 -15.07 5.64 6.35
N ILE A 4 -15.54 4.50 5.83
CA ILE A 4 -14.93 3.85 4.68
C ILE A 4 -15.44 4.57 3.42
N THR A 5 -14.58 5.36 2.79
CA THR A 5 -14.87 6.05 1.53
C THR A 5 -14.38 5.18 0.38
N ARG A 6 -15.29 4.61 -0.42
CA ARG A 6 -14.93 3.86 -1.64
C ARG A 6 -15.29 4.70 -2.87
N MET A 7 -14.28 5.09 -3.65
CA MET A 7 -14.49 5.74 -4.95
C MET A 7 -14.96 4.72 -5.99
N VAL A 8 -16.13 4.96 -6.60
CA VAL A 8 -16.59 4.26 -7.81
C VAL A 8 -17.01 5.33 -8.81
N GLY A 9 -16.16 5.66 -9.77
CA GLY A 9 -16.42 6.72 -10.76
C GLY A 9 -16.40 8.14 -10.17
N PRO A 10 -16.83 9.17 -10.92
CA PRO A 10 -16.64 10.56 -10.51
C PRO A 10 -17.27 10.77 -9.14
N ALA A 11 -16.37 11.10 -8.20
CA ALA A 11 -16.48 10.99 -6.76
C ALA A 11 -17.91 11.10 -6.18
N ARG A 12 -18.42 10.00 -5.63
CA ARG A 12 -19.61 9.97 -4.77
C ARG A 12 -19.20 9.47 -3.38
N CYS A 13 -19.45 10.25 -2.34
CA CYS A 13 -19.25 9.86 -0.93
C CYS A 13 -20.59 9.61 -0.24
N ALA A 14 -20.64 8.64 0.67
CA ALA A 14 -21.80 8.36 1.52
C ALA A 14 -21.49 8.75 2.97
N THR A 15 -22.38 9.50 3.62
CA THR A 15 -22.42 9.64 5.09
C THR A 15 -23.58 8.81 5.63
N PHE A 16 -23.27 7.75 6.38
CA PHE A 16 -24.27 6.96 7.10
C PHE A 16 -24.68 7.70 8.37
N LYS A 17 -25.88 8.28 8.38
CA LYS A 17 -26.48 8.85 9.60
C LYS A 17 -27.41 7.79 10.18
N MET A 18 -26.94 7.06 11.20
CA MET A 18 -27.80 6.13 11.94
C MET A 18 -28.64 6.94 12.94
N GLN A 19 -29.87 7.24 12.56
CA GLN A 19 -30.81 7.91 13.44
C GLN A 19 -31.59 6.82 14.18
N MET A 20 -31.20 6.57 15.44
CA MET A 20 -32.02 5.77 16.35
C MET A 20 -33.33 6.54 16.58
N THR A 21 -34.37 6.14 15.85
CA THR A 21 -35.74 6.50 16.17
C THR A 21 -36.41 5.28 16.77
N SER A 22 -37.16 5.54 17.84
CA SER A 22 -37.74 4.58 18.75
C SER A 22 -38.45 3.43 18.03
N VAL A 23 -38.37 2.26 18.67
CA VAL A 23 -38.97 0.96 18.34
C VAL A 23 -40.26 1.09 17.52
N THR A 24 -40.17 0.94 16.20
CA THR A 24 -41.21 0.34 15.32
C THR A 24 -40.72 0.30 13.86
N PHE A 25 -40.71 -0.91 13.27
CA PHE A 25 -40.57 -1.22 11.84
C PHE A 25 -39.43 -0.53 11.05
N LEU A 26 -38.32 -1.27 10.88
CA LEU A 26 -37.21 -0.96 9.97
C LEU A 26 -37.67 -1.01 8.50
N TYR A 27 -38.15 0.10 7.95
CA TYR A 27 -38.11 0.36 6.51
C TYR A 27 -36.82 1.11 6.18
N THR A 28 -35.77 0.40 5.78
CA THR A 28 -34.54 1.02 5.27
C THR A 28 -34.78 1.55 3.86
N ARG A 29 -35.23 2.80 3.73
CA ARG A 29 -35.21 3.51 2.44
C ARG A 29 -33.79 3.91 2.09
N TYR A 30 -33.28 3.44 0.95
CA TYR A 30 -32.03 3.95 0.37
C TYR A 30 -32.18 5.46 0.11
N LYS A 31 -31.36 6.28 0.77
CA LYS A 31 -31.31 7.73 0.56
C LYS A 31 -30.45 8.02 -0.67
N LYS A 32 -30.95 8.89 -1.57
CA LYS A 32 -30.21 9.34 -2.75
C LYS A 32 -28.95 10.08 -2.28
N MET A 33 -27.77 9.62 -2.71
CA MET A 33 -26.51 10.30 -2.39
C MET A 33 -26.43 11.65 -3.10
N GLU A 34 -26.00 12.68 -2.37
CA GLU A 34 -25.74 14.01 -2.90
C GLU A 34 -24.36 14.07 -3.57
N ALA A 35 -24.23 14.95 -4.57
CA ALA A 35 -22.96 15.18 -5.23
C ALA A 35 -22.09 16.06 -4.32
N CYS A 36 -21.15 15.45 -3.61
CA CYS A 36 -20.12 16.18 -2.87
C CYS A 36 -18.88 16.34 -3.75
N ILE A 37 -18.96 17.23 -4.72
CA ILE A 37 -17.75 17.73 -5.39
C ILE A 37 -17.16 18.74 -4.41
N THR A 38 -16.06 18.41 -3.76
CA THR A 38 -15.26 19.41 -3.05
C THR A 38 -14.83 20.46 -4.08
N PRO A 39 -15.23 21.73 -3.96
CA PRO A 39 -14.76 22.78 -4.85
C PRO A 39 -13.24 22.76 -4.81
N ILE A 40 -12.60 22.68 -5.98
CA ILE A 40 -11.16 22.84 -6.07
C ILE A 40 -10.90 24.28 -5.61
N PRO A 41 -10.13 24.51 -4.53
CA PRO A 41 -9.92 25.86 -4.02
C PRO A 41 -9.38 26.76 -5.14
N GLU A 42 -9.97 27.94 -5.30
CA GLU A 42 -9.48 28.95 -6.23
C GLU A 42 -8.07 29.36 -5.78
N GLY A 43 -7.06 28.93 -6.52
CA GLY A 43 -5.65 29.01 -6.10
C GLY A 43 -4.96 27.66 -5.95
N ALA A 44 -5.65 26.53 -6.18
CA ALA A 44 -5.01 25.26 -6.46
C ALA A 44 -4.06 25.47 -7.65
N GLN A 45 -2.78 25.67 -7.35
CA GLN A 45 -1.72 25.85 -8.33
C GLN A 45 -1.95 24.84 -9.44
N GLN A 46 -1.98 25.33 -10.68
CA GLN A 46 -2.40 24.55 -11.84
C GLN A 46 -1.54 23.28 -11.93
N LEU A 47 -2.05 22.18 -11.38
CA LEU A 47 -1.29 20.94 -11.28
C LEU A 47 -0.89 20.53 -12.70
N GLN A 48 0.35 20.07 -12.84
CA GLN A 48 0.83 19.55 -14.12
C GLN A 48 -0.11 18.45 -14.62
N LYS A 49 -0.24 18.30 -15.93
CA LYS A 49 -1.06 17.21 -16.48
C LYS A 49 -0.38 15.86 -16.24
N PHE A 50 -1.18 14.82 -16.02
CA PHE A 50 -0.68 13.44 -16.04
C PHE A 50 -0.14 13.10 -17.44
N PRO A 51 0.99 12.37 -17.59
CA PRO A 51 1.78 11.69 -16.55
C PRO A 51 2.87 12.55 -15.91
N LYS A 52 3.15 13.76 -16.42
CA LYS A 52 4.23 14.63 -15.89
C LYS A 52 4.05 14.95 -14.40
N ARG A 53 2.80 15.06 -13.95
CA ARG A 53 2.41 15.28 -12.55
C ARG A 53 2.99 14.26 -11.56
N LEU A 54 3.26 13.02 -11.99
CA LEU A 54 3.82 11.98 -11.12
C LEU A 54 5.20 12.34 -10.56
N PHE A 55 5.98 13.13 -11.31
CA PHE A 55 7.36 13.46 -10.98
C PHE A 55 7.59 14.96 -10.72
N ALA A 56 6.58 15.80 -10.96
CA ALA A 56 6.63 17.21 -10.58
C ALA A 56 6.59 17.35 -9.06
N VAL A 57 7.23 18.39 -8.53
CA VAL A 57 7.17 18.73 -7.10
C VAL A 57 5.76 19.20 -6.78
N PRO A 58 5.05 18.57 -5.83
CA PRO A 58 3.70 18.99 -5.45
C PRO A 58 3.70 20.39 -4.81
N PRO A 59 2.75 21.27 -5.18
CA PRO A 59 2.56 22.60 -4.61
C PRO A 59 2.68 22.68 -3.09
N ARG A 60 2.08 21.71 -2.37
CA ARG A 60 2.07 21.69 -0.90
C ARG A 60 3.45 21.55 -0.26
N ILE A 61 4.42 20.99 -0.99
CA ILE A 61 5.81 20.94 -0.51
C ILE A 61 6.39 22.36 -0.50
N LEU A 62 6.10 23.16 -1.54
CA LEU A 62 6.53 24.55 -1.64
C LEU A 62 5.82 25.45 -0.61
N GLU A 63 4.59 25.11 -0.23
CA GLU A 63 3.82 25.80 0.81
C GLU A 63 4.27 25.45 2.25
N GLY A 64 5.22 24.53 2.42
CA GLY A 64 5.83 24.22 3.71
C GLY A 64 5.19 23.04 4.44
N THR A 65 5.16 21.85 3.80
CA THR A 65 4.78 20.61 4.51
C THR A 65 5.81 20.30 5.60
N PRO A 66 5.41 20.14 6.88
CA PRO A 66 6.36 19.83 7.96
C PRO A 66 7.19 18.59 7.65
N GLY A 67 8.52 18.75 7.65
CA GLY A 67 9.47 17.66 7.46
C GLY A 67 9.65 17.17 6.03
N VAL A 68 9.10 17.85 5.02
CA VAL A 68 9.30 17.52 3.59
C VAL A 68 9.72 18.79 2.84
N THR A 69 10.98 18.83 2.40
CA THR A 69 11.50 19.87 1.50
C THR A 69 11.55 19.37 0.06
N GLU A 70 11.83 20.27 -0.89
CA GLU A 70 12.06 19.90 -2.29
C GLU A 70 13.26 18.95 -2.44
N GLU A 71 14.34 19.16 -1.67
CA GLU A 71 15.51 18.27 -1.74
C GLU A 71 15.15 16.85 -1.29
N VAL A 72 14.42 16.72 -0.17
CA VAL A 72 13.96 15.42 0.34
C VAL A 72 13.09 14.71 -0.70
N TYR A 73 12.23 15.44 -1.41
CA TYR A 73 11.40 14.87 -2.46
C TYR A 73 12.22 14.35 -3.65
N GLU A 74 13.21 15.12 -4.12
CA GLU A 74 14.07 14.69 -5.24
C GLU A 74 15.01 13.55 -4.85
N GLU A 75 15.50 13.51 -3.61
CA GLU A 75 16.26 12.38 -3.07
C GLU A 75 15.41 11.11 -3.00
N ASP A 76 14.20 11.19 -2.46
CA ASP A 76 13.25 10.08 -2.37
C ASP A 76 12.92 9.51 -3.75
N LYS A 77 12.68 10.37 -4.74
CA LYS A 77 12.47 9.97 -6.14
C LYS A 77 13.66 9.21 -6.73
N LYS A 78 14.90 9.66 -6.49
CA LYS A 78 16.12 8.97 -6.95
C LYS A 78 16.30 7.62 -6.25
N LEU A 79 16.06 7.59 -4.95
CA LEU A 79 16.17 6.39 -4.13
C LEU A 79 15.17 5.31 -4.58
N TRP A 80 13.90 5.66 -4.73
CA TRP A 80 12.87 4.71 -5.19
C TRP A 80 13.10 4.21 -6.60
N LYS A 81 13.69 5.03 -7.49
CA LYS A 81 14.11 4.57 -8.80
C LYS A 81 15.15 3.45 -8.71
N LYS A 82 16.17 3.64 -7.88
CA LYS A 82 17.20 2.62 -7.63
C LYS A 82 16.60 1.33 -7.06
N HIS A 83 15.70 1.43 -6.09
CA HIS A 83 15.05 0.27 -5.48
C HIS A 83 14.16 -0.50 -6.47
N VAL A 84 13.30 0.21 -7.21
CA VAL A 84 12.41 -0.41 -8.21
C VAL A 84 13.20 -1.10 -9.32
N ASP A 85 14.31 -0.51 -9.77
CA ASP A 85 15.20 -1.12 -10.76
C ASP A 85 15.79 -2.45 -10.23
N THR A 86 16.15 -2.50 -8.95
CA THR A 86 16.59 -3.75 -8.31
C THR A 86 15.47 -4.77 -8.19
N TYR A 87 14.28 -4.34 -7.78
CA TYR A 87 13.12 -5.23 -7.71
C TYR A 87 12.82 -5.87 -9.07
N LYS A 88 12.88 -5.09 -10.16
CA LYS A 88 12.71 -5.58 -11.55
C LYS A 88 13.79 -6.59 -11.95
N ARG A 89 15.04 -6.42 -11.52
CA ARG A 89 16.14 -7.37 -11.78
C ARG A 89 15.91 -8.71 -11.10
N VAL A 90 15.48 -8.68 -9.84
CA VAL A 90 15.26 -9.90 -9.04
C VAL A 90 13.97 -10.60 -9.46
N ASN A 91 12.91 -9.83 -9.70
CA ASN A 91 11.61 -10.32 -10.11
C ASN A 91 11.21 -9.75 -11.47
N LYS A 92 11.52 -10.50 -12.53
CA LYS A 92 11.24 -10.14 -13.93
C LYS A 92 9.74 -10.09 -14.26
N LEU A 93 8.84 -10.38 -13.31
CA LEU A 93 7.39 -10.23 -13.48
C LEU A 93 6.93 -8.80 -13.22
N ILE A 94 7.71 -7.99 -12.50
CA ILE A 94 7.43 -6.57 -12.27
C ILE A 94 7.59 -5.81 -13.60
N GLY A 95 6.59 -5.00 -13.97
CA GLY A 95 6.53 -4.33 -15.27
C GLY A 95 5.89 -5.18 -16.39
N LYS A 96 5.43 -6.39 -16.08
CA LYS A 96 4.63 -7.23 -16.98
C LYS A 96 3.17 -7.26 -16.55
N SER A 97 2.29 -7.82 -17.38
CA SER A 97 0.86 -7.96 -17.12
C SER A 97 0.46 -8.88 -15.94
N ARG A 98 1.44 -9.51 -15.26
CA ARG A 98 1.18 -10.44 -14.15
C ARG A 98 0.65 -9.74 -12.91
N TYR A 99 1.19 -8.57 -12.56
CA TYR A 99 0.77 -7.82 -11.38
C TYR A 99 -0.16 -6.69 -11.81
N ARG A 100 -1.46 -6.79 -11.52
CA ARG A 100 -2.43 -5.74 -11.87
C ARG A 100 -2.82 -4.90 -10.65
N ASN A 101 -3.05 -5.57 -9.53
CA ASN A 101 -3.45 -4.92 -8.30
C ASN A 101 -2.26 -4.93 -7.34
N ILE A 102 -1.67 -3.77 -7.11
CA ILE A 102 -0.48 -3.61 -6.27
C ILE A 102 -0.86 -2.81 -5.03
N MET A 103 -0.35 -3.19 -3.87
CA MET A 103 -0.50 -2.45 -2.63
C MET A 103 0.86 -1.99 -2.14
N ASP A 104 0.98 -0.72 -1.80
CA ASP A 104 2.12 -0.17 -1.09
C ASP A 104 1.70 0.18 0.34
N MET A 105 2.13 -0.63 1.30
CA MET A 105 1.67 -0.56 2.69
C MET A 105 2.20 0.66 3.46
N ASN A 106 3.30 1.25 2.98
CA ASN A 106 3.88 2.46 3.56
C ASN A 106 4.42 3.34 2.43
N ALA A 107 3.51 4.08 1.80
CA ALA A 107 3.79 4.78 0.56
C ALA A 107 4.72 5.99 0.72
N GLY A 108 4.89 6.52 1.93
CA GLY A 108 5.66 7.74 2.16
C GLY A 108 5.14 8.86 1.26
N LEU A 109 5.97 9.32 0.31
CA LEU A 109 5.62 10.37 -0.66
C LEU A 109 4.91 9.85 -1.93
N GLY A 110 4.70 8.54 -2.06
CA GLY A 110 4.12 7.88 -3.24
C GLY A 110 5.11 7.62 -4.37
N SER A 111 6.42 7.69 -4.10
CA SER A 111 7.47 7.58 -5.12
C SER A 111 7.64 6.16 -5.65
N PHE A 112 7.44 5.13 -4.82
CA PHE A 112 7.38 3.76 -5.29
C PHE A 112 6.34 3.62 -6.43
N ALA A 113 5.10 4.04 -6.18
CA ALA A 113 4.03 3.97 -7.16
C ALA A 113 4.30 4.82 -8.41
N ALA A 114 4.92 6.00 -8.26
CA ALA A 114 5.26 6.85 -9.39
C ALA A 114 6.34 6.24 -10.30
N VAL A 115 7.32 5.54 -9.73
CA VAL A 115 8.41 4.92 -10.49
C VAL A 115 8.07 3.51 -10.97
N LEU A 116 7.05 2.88 -10.40
CA LEU A 116 6.55 1.57 -10.80
C LEU A 116 5.81 1.65 -12.14
N ASP A 117 6.59 1.86 -13.20
CA ASP A 117 6.11 1.80 -14.59
C ASP A 117 5.72 0.35 -14.92
N SER A 118 4.42 0.10 -14.93
CA SER A 118 3.82 -1.21 -15.20
C SER A 118 2.46 -1.02 -15.90
N PRO A 119 2.39 -1.22 -17.23
CA PRO A 119 1.17 -1.05 -18.00
C PRO A 119 0.02 -1.93 -17.50
N GLY A 120 -1.13 -1.31 -17.24
CA GLY A 120 -2.33 -2.02 -16.77
C GLY A 120 -2.32 -2.38 -15.28
N SER A 121 -1.30 -1.92 -14.53
CA SER A 121 -1.25 -2.02 -13.07
C SER A 121 -1.73 -0.74 -12.41
N TRP A 122 -2.27 -0.88 -11.20
CA TRP A 122 -2.55 0.25 -10.31
C TRP A 122 -2.00 -0.05 -8.92
N VAL A 123 -1.64 1.01 -8.19
CA VAL A 123 -1.08 0.91 -6.84
C VAL A 123 -2.01 1.57 -5.85
N MET A 124 -2.47 0.81 -4.86
CA MET A 124 -3.10 1.36 -3.66
C MET A 124 -1.99 1.84 -2.72
N ASN A 125 -1.86 3.15 -2.55
CA ASN A 125 -0.89 3.73 -1.62
C ASN A 125 -1.50 3.83 -0.22
N VAL A 126 -0.82 3.31 0.78
CA VAL A 126 -1.28 3.40 2.17
C VAL A 126 -0.30 4.24 2.96
N VAL A 127 -0.83 5.22 3.68
CA VAL A 127 -0.07 6.01 4.65
C VAL A 127 -0.46 5.52 6.04
N PRO A 128 0.44 4.85 6.79
CA PRO A 128 0.15 4.39 8.14
C PRO A 128 -0.28 5.55 9.03
N THR A 129 -1.35 5.39 9.80
CA THR A 129 -1.83 6.41 10.77
C THR A 129 -0.81 6.73 11.85
N ILE A 130 0.08 5.79 12.15
CA ILE A 130 1.18 5.95 13.10
C ILE A 130 2.37 6.72 12.53
N SER A 131 2.37 7.00 11.22
CA SER A 131 3.40 7.83 10.61
C SER A 131 3.29 9.27 11.11
N GLU A 132 4.43 9.87 11.46
CA GLU A 132 4.48 11.26 11.93
C GLU A 132 4.14 12.27 10.82
N ARG A 133 4.28 11.87 9.55
CA ARG A 133 4.14 12.76 8.39
C ARG A 133 2.81 12.53 7.68
N ASN A 134 2.03 13.60 7.55
CA ASN A 134 0.86 13.61 6.70
C ASN A 134 1.26 13.80 5.23
N THR A 135 1.46 12.69 4.51
CA THR A 135 1.90 12.71 3.11
C THR A 135 0.79 12.38 2.10
N LEU A 136 -0.43 12.09 2.55
CA LEU A 136 -1.52 11.70 1.65
C LEU A 136 -1.90 12.82 0.67
N GLY A 137 -1.81 14.08 1.10
CA GLY A 137 -2.02 15.23 0.21
C GLY A 137 -1.02 15.27 -0.95
N ILE A 138 0.25 14.93 -0.69
CA ILE A 138 1.30 14.83 -1.72
C ILE A 138 0.97 13.73 -2.72
N ILE A 139 0.51 12.56 -2.25
CA ILE A 139 0.09 11.44 -3.10
C ILE A 139 -1.05 11.86 -4.04
N TYR A 140 -2.05 12.58 -3.53
CA TYR A 140 -3.18 13.07 -4.33
C TYR A 140 -2.76 14.14 -5.35
N GLU A 141 -1.89 15.07 -4.97
CA GLU A 141 -1.36 16.09 -5.88
C GLU A 141 -0.54 15.49 -7.02
N ARG A 142 0.10 14.33 -6.82
CA ARG A 142 0.76 13.55 -7.88
C ARG A 142 -0.23 12.84 -8.81
N GLY A 143 -1.48 12.70 -8.38
CA GLY A 143 -2.53 11.97 -9.11
C GLY A 143 -2.60 10.48 -8.81
N LEU A 144 -2.03 10.06 -7.70
CA LEU A 144 -2.06 8.68 -7.23
C LEU A 144 -3.26 8.49 -6.28
N ILE A 145 -3.72 7.24 -6.15
CA ILE A 145 -4.75 6.89 -5.17
C ILE A 145 -4.08 6.41 -3.89
N GLY A 146 -4.65 6.79 -2.75
CA GLY A 146 -4.19 6.29 -1.47
C GLY A 146 -5.17 6.52 -0.34
N ILE A 147 -4.88 5.93 0.82
CA ILE A 147 -5.68 6.05 2.03
C ILE A 147 -4.79 6.10 3.27
N TYR A 148 -5.36 6.56 4.39
CA TYR A 148 -4.82 6.24 5.71
C TYR A 148 -5.30 4.88 6.15
N HIS A 149 -4.44 4.12 6.81
CA HIS A 149 -4.82 2.87 7.45
C HIS A 149 -3.92 2.58 8.64
N ASP A 150 -4.46 1.84 9.62
CA ASP A 150 -3.67 1.29 10.71
C ASP A 150 -3.50 -0.21 10.52
N TRP A 151 -2.27 -0.69 10.32
CA TRP A 151 -2.01 -2.11 10.07
C TRP A 151 -2.19 -3.03 11.28
N CYS A 152 -2.42 -2.47 12.47
CA CYS A 152 -2.93 -3.26 13.61
C CYS A 152 -4.42 -3.63 13.45
N GLU A 153 -5.11 -3.01 12.48
CA GLU A 153 -6.51 -3.26 12.15
C GLU A 153 -6.64 -3.91 10.78
N ALA A 154 -7.74 -4.66 10.58
CA ALA A 154 -8.03 -5.29 9.30
C ALA A 154 -8.30 -4.25 8.20
N PHE A 155 -7.65 -4.41 7.05
CA PHE A 155 -7.83 -3.50 5.92
C PHE A 155 -9.20 -3.71 5.27
N SER A 156 -9.90 -2.62 4.95
CA SER A 156 -11.24 -2.67 4.37
C SER A 156 -11.21 -3.06 2.88
N THR A 157 -10.88 -4.31 2.60
CA THR A 157 -10.84 -4.90 1.27
C THR A 157 -11.26 -6.37 1.31
N TYR A 158 -11.67 -6.88 0.15
CA TYR A 158 -12.01 -8.29 0.01
C TYR A 158 -10.73 -9.15 0.11
N PRO A 159 -10.83 -10.37 0.69
CA PRO A 159 -9.73 -11.31 0.64
C PRO A 159 -9.26 -11.55 -0.80
N ARG A 160 -7.96 -11.82 -1.00
CA ARG A 160 -7.36 -12.13 -2.31
C ARG A 160 -7.59 -11.04 -3.36
N THR A 161 -7.40 -9.77 -2.98
CA THR A 161 -7.52 -8.63 -3.88
C THR A 161 -6.22 -8.34 -4.65
N TYR A 162 -5.08 -8.37 -3.97
CA TYR A 162 -3.80 -7.89 -4.50
C TYR A 162 -2.93 -9.02 -5.06
N ASP A 163 -2.21 -8.73 -6.14
CA ASP A 163 -1.22 -9.63 -6.76
C ASP A 163 0.19 -9.42 -6.19
N LEU A 164 0.49 -8.18 -5.79
CA LEU A 164 1.76 -7.76 -5.24
C LEU A 164 1.53 -6.87 -4.02
N ILE A 165 2.17 -7.18 -2.91
CA ILE A 165 2.23 -6.32 -1.73
C ILE A 165 3.67 -5.86 -1.55
N HIS A 166 3.85 -4.55 -1.48
CA HIS A 166 5.10 -3.89 -1.16
C HIS A 166 4.99 -3.29 0.25
N ALA A 167 6.02 -3.50 1.07
CA ALA A 167 6.12 -2.92 2.39
C ALA A 167 7.57 -2.57 2.70
N SER A 168 7.83 -1.28 2.89
CA SER A 168 9.14 -0.75 3.26
C SER A 168 9.08 -0.16 4.66
N GLY A 169 9.87 -0.72 5.57
CA GLY A 169 9.96 -0.30 6.98
C GLY A 169 8.68 -0.51 7.79
N VAL A 170 7.68 -1.24 7.28
CA VAL A 170 6.37 -1.42 7.95
C VAL A 170 6.55 -2.16 9.27
N PHE A 171 7.33 -3.23 9.31
CA PHE A 171 7.46 -4.02 10.52
C PHE A 171 8.26 -3.29 11.59
N SER A 172 9.32 -2.56 11.21
CA SER A 172 10.02 -1.66 12.13
C SER A 172 9.11 -0.55 12.65
N LEU A 173 8.27 0.04 11.79
CA LEU A 173 7.33 1.09 12.19
C LEU A 173 6.31 0.60 13.24
N TYR A 174 5.89 -0.67 13.13
CA TYR A 174 4.88 -1.29 14.00
C TYR A 174 5.43 -2.13 15.15
N GLN A 175 6.76 -2.28 15.28
CA GLN A 175 7.42 -3.23 16.19
C GLN A 175 6.98 -3.15 17.66
N ASN A 176 6.55 -1.96 18.13
CA ASN A 176 6.10 -1.72 19.51
C ASN A 176 4.63 -1.29 19.59
N LYS A 177 3.84 -1.56 18.54
CA LYS A 177 2.43 -1.13 18.43
C LYS A 177 1.48 -2.32 18.37
N CYS A 178 1.82 -3.35 17.59
CA CYS A 178 1.09 -4.61 17.54
C CYS A 178 2.01 -5.74 17.08
N ASP A 179 1.50 -6.97 17.19
CA ASP A 179 2.26 -8.17 16.85
C ASP A 179 2.48 -8.27 15.34
N LEU A 180 3.67 -8.74 14.95
CA LEU A 180 4.01 -8.90 13.53
C LEU A 180 3.12 -9.95 12.85
N GLU A 181 2.62 -10.92 13.63
CA GLU A 181 1.68 -11.94 13.20
C GLU A 181 0.38 -11.33 12.68
N ASP A 182 -0.18 -10.31 13.34
CA ASP A 182 -1.44 -9.68 12.93
C ASP A 182 -1.31 -9.02 11.56
N ILE A 183 -0.21 -8.30 11.34
CA ILE A 183 0.11 -7.68 10.04
C ILE A 183 0.28 -8.76 8.97
N LEU A 184 1.01 -9.85 9.27
CA LEU A 184 1.22 -10.94 8.32
C LEU A 184 -0.06 -11.70 7.98
N LEU A 185 -0.95 -11.90 8.96
CA LEU A 185 -2.26 -12.51 8.74
C LEU A 185 -3.12 -11.63 7.83
N GLU A 186 -3.10 -10.32 8.04
CA GLU A 186 -3.81 -9.38 7.18
C GLU A 186 -3.25 -9.38 5.75
N MET A 187 -1.91 -9.40 5.61
CA MET A 187 -1.26 -9.56 4.32
C MET A 187 -1.67 -10.87 3.64
N ASP A 188 -1.72 -11.99 4.37
CA ASP A 188 -2.15 -13.28 3.82
C ASP A 188 -3.61 -13.25 3.36
N ARG A 189 -4.50 -12.62 4.13
CA ARG A 189 -5.90 -12.49 3.80
C ARG A 189 -6.10 -11.76 2.47
N ILE A 190 -5.40 -10.63 2.25
CA ILE A 190 -5.62 -9.76 1.08
C ILE A 190 -4.80 -10.17 -0.14
N LEU A 191 -3.74 -10.96 0.02
CA LEU A 191 -2.89 -11.45 -1.07
C LEU A 191 -3.55 -12.63 -1.80
N ARG A 192 -3.54 -12.58 -3.13
CA ARG A 192 -3.98 -13.70 -3.97
C ARG A 192 -3.04 -14.90 -3.80
N PRO A 193 -3.53 -16.14 -4.02
CA PRO A 193 -2.66 -17.28 -4.24
C PRO A 193 -1.60 -16.97 -5.31
N GLU A 194 -0.38 -17.44 -5.09
CA GLU A 194 0.78 -17.15 -5.95
C GLU A 194 1.11 -15.65 -6.05
N GLY A 195 0.51 -14.83 -5.19
CA GLY A 195 0.85 -13.43 -5.01
C GLY A 195 2.25 -13.28 -4.43
N THR A 196 2.89 -12.17 -4.78
CA THR A 196 4.26 -11.86 -4.32
C THR A 196 4.22 -10.77 -3.26
N VAL A 197 5.13 -10.86 -2.32
CA VAL A 197 5.39 -9.85 -1.29
C VAL A 197 6.83 -9.41 -1.40
N ILE A 198 7.05 -8.11 -1.38
CA ILE A 198 8.37 -7.48 -1.36
C ILE A 198 8.46 -6.69 -0.05
N LEU A 199 9.34 -7.15 0.83
CA LEU A 199 9.58 -6.55 2.13
C LEU A 199 10.99 -5.97 2.17
N ARG A 200 11.09 -4.69 2.53
CA ARG A 200 12.36 -4.02 2.78
C ARG A 200 12.36 -3.53 4.23
N ASP A 201 13.28 -4.05 5.02
CA ASP A 201 13.38 -3.70 6.44
C ASP A 201 14.76 -4.11 7.00
N ASN A 202 15.02 -3.82 8.27
CA ASN A 202 16.23 -4.27 8.96
C ASN A 202 16.31 -5.80 8.96
N VAL A 203 17.53 -6.35 8.77
CA VAL A 203 17.81 -7.78 8.76
C VAL A 203 17.27 -8.53 9.99
N GLU A 204 17.30 -7.93 11.18
CA GLU A 204 16.78 -8.56 12.40
C GLU A 204 15.26 -8.77 12.33
N VAL A 205 14.55 -7.75 11.87
CA VAL A 205 13.10 -7.76 11.68
C VAL A 205 12.72 -8.74 10.57
N LEU A 206 13.41 -8.69 9.44
CA LEU A 206 13.16 -9.60 8.32
C LEU A 206 13.44 -11.06 8.67
N ASN A 207 14.39 -11.36 9.55
CA ASN A 207 14.62 -12.72 10.03
C ASN A 207 13.45 -13.23 10.89
N LYS A 208 12.82 -12.38 11.72
CA LYS A 208 11.60 -12.73 12.45
C LYS A 208 10.45 -13.00 11.47
N VAL A 209 10.21 -12.07 10.55
CA VAL A 209 9.17 -12.21 9.51
C VAL A 209 9.38 -13.48 8.69
N ARG A 210 10.62 -13.77 8.28
CA ARG A 210 10.97 -14.98 7.51
C ARG A 210 10.59 -16.26 8.23
N ARG A 211 10.78 -16.34 9.56
CA ARG A 211 10.38 -17.51 10.36
C ARG A 211 8.87 -17.70 10.33
N THR A 212 8.11 -16.63 10.56
CA THR A 212 6.64 -16.66 10.58
C THR A 212 6.06 -17.01 9.21
N VAL A 213 6.50 -16.35 8.12
CA VAL A 213 6.00 -16.66 6.77
C VAL A 213 6.38 -18.07 6.31
N THR A 214 7.49 -18.63 6.80
CA THR A 214 7.84 -20.04 6.56
C THR A 214 6.83 -20.97 7.23
N GLY A 215 6.39 -20.66 8.45
CA GLY A 215 5.29 -21.36 9.13
C GLY A 215 3.96 -21.26 8.39
N MET A 216 3.70 -20.12 7.75
CA MET A 216 2.57 -19.91 6.83
C MET A 216 2.75 -20.57 5.45
N ARG A 217 3.86 -21.31 5.29
CA ARG A 217 4.27 -22.05 4.09
C ARG A 217 4.54 -21.17 2.87
N TRP A 218 4.78 -19.88 3.03
CA TRP A 218 5.21 -19.02 1.94
C TRP A 218 6.66 -19.36 1.55
N LYS A 219 6.96 -19.30 0.25
CA LYS A 219 8.33 -19.47 -0.24
C LYS A 219 9.03 -18.13 -0.16
N SER A 220 10.10 -18.03 0.63
CA SER A 220 10.80 -16.75 0.85
C SER A 220 12.28 -16.81 0.48
N LYS A 221 12.82 -15.67 0.02
CA LYS A 221 14.22 -15.47 -0.32
C LYS A 221 14.68 -14.12 0.25
N LEU A 222 15.68 -14.16 1.13
CA LEU A 222 16.35 -12.98 1.65
C LEU A 222 17.51 -12.60 0.73
N LEU A 223 17.68 -11.31 0.47
CA LEU A 223 18.67 -10.73 -0.43
C LEU A 223 19.34 -9.54 0.24
N ASP A 224 20.59 -9.30 -0.14
CA ASP A 224 21.34 -8.13 0.31
C ASP A 224 20.81 -6.83 -0.29
N HIS A 225 21.16 -5.72 0.37
CA HIS A 225 20.89 -4.38 -0.10
C HIS A 225 21.58 -4.09 -1.44
N GLU A 226 21.05 -3.13 -2.22
CA GLU A 226 21.68 -2.71 -3.47
C GLU A 226 23.12 -2.19 -3.32
N ASP A 227 23.41 -1.59 -2.17
CA ASP A 227 24.71 -1.00 -1.83
C ASP A 227 25.68 -1.99 -1.17
N GLY A 228 25.27 -3.25 -1.04
CA GLY A 228 26.13 -4.35 -0.61
C GLY A 228 25.69 -5.04 0.69
N PRO A 229 26.45 -6.08 1.09
CA PRO A 229 26.06 -6.97 2.18
C PRO A 229 26.20 -6.36 3.59
N LEU A 230 26.95 -5.26 3.74
CA LEU A 230 27.18 -4.62 5.03
C LEU A 230 26.04 -3.67 5.45
N VAL A 231 25.16 -3.30 4.51
CA VAL A 231 23.99 -2.46 4.85
C VAL A 231 22.98 -3.32 5.63
N PRO A 232 22.50 -2.85 6.80
CA PRO A 232 21.62 -3.63 7.68
C PRO A 232 20.22 -3.81 7.10
N GLU A 233 19.75 -2.88 6.26
CA GLU A 233 18.51 -3.04 5.50
C GLU A 233 18.68 -4.14 4.46
N LYS A 234 17.69 -5.04 4.36
CA LYS A 234 17.70 -6.17 3.42
C LYS A 234 16.40 -6.22 2.65
N LEU A 235 16.38 -7.06 1.61
CA LEU A 235 15.23 -7.31 0.78
C LEU A 235 14.75 -8.75 0.96
N LEU A 236 13.54 -8.95 1.47
CA LEU A 236 12.89 -10.25 1.56
C LEU A 236 11.77 -10.32 0.52
N ILE A 237 11.91 -11.25 -0.42
CA ILE A 237 10.84 -11.56 -1.38
C ILE A 237 10.17 -12.85 -0.96
N ALA A 238 8.86 -12.83 -0.78
CA ALA A 238 8.07 -14.00 -0.46
C ALA A 238 6.97 -14.22 -1.50
N VAL A 239 6.64 -15.48 -1.76
CA VAL A 239 5.54 -15.88 -2.65
C VAL A 239 4.59 -16.76 -1.87
N LYS A 240 3.33 -16.34 -1.82
CA LYS A 240 2.26 -17.11 -1.22
C LYS A 240 1.99 -18.33 -2.08
N THR A 241 2.03 -19.48 -1.46
CA THR A 241 1.82 -20.78 -2.09
C THR A 241 0.32 -21.06 -2.21
N TYR A 242 -0.09 -21.67 -3.32
CA TYR A 242 -1.45 -22.18 -3.47
C TYR A 242 -1.53 -23.57 -2.84
N TRP A 243 -2.25 -23.68 -1.73
CA TRP A 243 -2.52 -24.97 -1.09
C TRP A 243 -3.98 -25.33 -1.34
N VAL A 244 -4.19 -26.34 -2.18
CA VAL A 244 -5.40 -27.15 -2.09
C VAL A 244 -5.07 -28.23 -1.05
N GLY A 245 -5.95 -28.48 -0.08
CA GLY A 245 -5.76 -29.62 0.83
C GLY A 245 -5.46 -30.86 -0.02
N ARG A 246 -4.42 -31.62 0.33
CA ARG A 246 -4.16 -32.90 -0.35
C ARG A 246 -5.47 -33.68 -0.32
N GLU A 247 -6.00 -34.04 -1.47
CA GLU A 247 -6.78 -35.27 -1.51
C GLU A 247 -5.81 -36.37 -1.09
N GLU A 248 -6.17 -37.09 -0.03
CA GLU A 248 -5.51 -38.33 0.34
C GLU A 248 -5.70 -39.30 -0.82
N GLY A 249 -4.77 -39.25 -1.78
CA GLY A 249 -4.63 -40.25 -2.83
C GLY A 249 -4.27 -41.57 -2.17
N SER A 250 -5.27 -42.44 -2.09
CA SER A 250 -5.21 -43.83 -1.65
C SER A 250 -3.92 -44.53 -2.02
N SER A 251 -3.23 -45.04 -1.01
CA SER A 251 -2.34 -46.18 -1.16
C SER A 251 -3.13 -47.39 -1.66
N SER A 252 -2.84 -47.85 -2.87
CA SER A 252 -3.03 -49.23 -3.31
C SER A 252 -2.18 -49.47 -4.55
#